data_AF-A0A5U3EVE6-F1
#
_entry.id   AF-A0A5U3EVE6-F1
#
_cell.length_a   1.000
_cell.length_b   1.000
_cell.length_c   1.000
_cell.angle_alpha   90.00
_cell.angle_beta   90.00
_cell.angle_gamma   90.00
#
_symmetry.space_group_name_H-M   'P 1'
#
loop_
_entity.id
_entity.type
_entity.pdbx_description
1 polymer ?
#
loop_
_entity_poly.entity_id
_entity_poly.type
_entity_poly.pdbx_seq_one_letter_code
_entity_poly.pdbx_strand_id
1 'polypeptide(L)' 'MVKPDKITASVRRCLLSHMIQGIESKAVYEAVLANPDVCSSIEHDGMVSNCEICWNHPYLELKTKH' A
#
# COMPACT_ATOMS: atom_id res chain seq x y z
N MET A 1 -8.29 -28.22 0.32
CA MET A 1 -7.55 -28.54 1.56
C MET A 1 -6.15 -27.98 1.47
N VAL A 2 -5.72 -27.19 2.45
CA VAL A 2 -4.34 -26.73 2.59
C VAL A 2 -3.46 -27.91 3.00
N LYS A 3 -2.30 -28.09 2.37
CA LYS A 3 -1.32 -29.14 2.71
C LYS A 3 -0.20 -28.50 3.55
N PRO A 4 -0.20 -28.63 4.89
CA PRO A 4 0.70 -27.89 5.78
C PRO A 4 2.17 -28.12 5.45
N ASP A 5 2.51 -29.35 5.06
CA ASP A 5 3.86 -29.81 4.73
C ASP A 5 4.45 -29.11 3.49
N LYS A 6 3.59 -28.49 2.67
CA LYS A 6 3.99 -27.71 1.49
C LYS A 6 4.17 -26.22 1.78
N ILE A 7 3.80 -25.74 2.98
CA ILE A 7 3.96 -24.34 3.36
C ILE A 7 5.38 -24.12 3.89
N THR A 8 6.29 -23.84 2.95
CA THR A 8 7.66 -23.47 3.28
C THR A 8 7.72 -22.03 3.83
N ALA A 9 8.85 -21.68 4.45
CA ALA A 9 9.11 -20.29 4.85
C ALA A 9 9.03 -19.30 3.66
N SER A 10 9.39 -19.76 2.44
CA SER A 10 9.28 -18.95 1.23
C SER A 10 7.82 -18.61 0.90
N VAL A 11 6.93 -19.60 0.97
CA VAL A 11 5.49 -19.40 0.73
C VAL A 11 4.90 -18.43 1.76
N ARG A 12 5.29 -18.55 3.04
CA ARG A 12 4.84 -17.62 4.09
C ARG A 12 5.29 -16.19 3.84
N ARG A 13 6.55 -15.99 3.44
CA ARG A 13 7.07 -14.66 3.08
C ARG A 13 6.35 -14.05 1.87
N CYS A 14 6.11 -14.86 0.84
CA CYS A 14 5.35 -14.42 -0.33
C CYS A 14 3.93 -13.99 0.04
N LEU A 15 3.24 -14.76 0.87
CA LEU A 15 1.90 -14.41 1.35
C LEU A 15 1.91 -13.12 2.17
N LEU A 16 2.86 -12.99 3.11
CA LEU A 16 3.00 -11.77 3.92
C LEU A 16 3.26 -10.54 3.04
N SER A 17 4.14 -10.67 2.04
CA SER A 17 4.41 -9.58 1.08
C SER A 17 3.14 -9.14 0.36
N HIS A 18 2.31 -10.08 -0.12
CA HIS A 18 1.04 -9.75 -0.77
C HIS A 18 0.04 -9.09 0.19
N MET A 19 0.01 -9.52 1.46
CA MET A 19 -0.84 -8.88 2.47
C MET A 19 -0.41 -7.43 2.71
N ILE A 20 0.89 -7.15 2.81
CA ILE A 20 1.42 -5.79 2.99
C ILE A 20 1.09 -4.93 1.77
N GLN A 21 1.31 -5.44 0.56
CA GLN A 21 0.93 -4.74 -0.69
C GLN A 21 -0.56 -4.38 -0.74
N GLY A 22 -1.43 -5.24 -0.21
CA GLY A 22 -2.86 -4.94 -0.10
C GLY A 22 -3.16 -3.79 0.86
N ILE A 23 -2.45 -3.70 1.99
CA ILE A 23 -2.57 -2.60 2.96
C ILE A 23 -2.07 -1.29 2.33
N GLU A 24 -0.90 -1.32 1.68
CA GLU A 24 -0.33 -0.16 0.98
C GLU A 24 -1.26 0.36 -0.11
N SER A 25 -1.79 -0.55 -0.95
CA SER A 25 -2.76 -0.21 -1.99
C SER A 25 -3.99 0.47 -1.42
N LYS A 26 -4.58 -0.10 -0.35
CA LYS A 26 -5.75 0.49 0.31
C LYS A 26 -5.47 1.90 0.83
N ALA A 27 -4.32 2.10 1.48
CA ALA A 27 -3.94 3.41 2.03
C ALA A 27 -3.81 4.47 0.93
N VAL A 28 -3.30 4.11 -0.25
CA VAL A 28 -3.25 5.01 -1.42
C VAL A 28 -4.65 5.44 -1.85
N TYR A 29 -5.60 4.50 -1.99
CA TYR A 29 -6.97 4.84 -2.34
C TYR A 29 -7.62 5.76 -1.30
N GLU A 30 -7.46 5.44 -0.02
CA GLU A 30 -8.01 6.26 1.07
C GLU A 30 -7.39 7.67 1.09
N ALA A 31 -6.09 7.81 0.79
CA ALA A 31 -5.44 9.11 0.69
C ALA A 31 -5.98 9.94 -0.48
N VAL A 32 -6.20 9.34 -1.66
CA VAL A 32 -6.82 10.06 -2.79
C VAL A 32 -8.23 10.54 -2.42
N LEU A 33 -9.03 9.69 -1.78
CA LEU A 33 -10.39 10.06 -1.34
C LEU A 33 -10.40 11.15 -0.25
N ALA A 34 -9.39 11.16 0.63
CA ALA A 34 -9.25 12.17 1.67
C ALA A 34 -8.74 13.52 1.14
N ASN A 35 -8.28 13.59 -0.11
CA ASN A 35 -7.73 14.80 -0.74
C ASN A 35 -8.47 15.11 -2.07
N PRO A 36 -9.78 15.41 -2.03
CA PRO A 36 -10.63 15.51 -3.23
C PRO A 36 -10.24 16.65 -4.19
N ASP A 37 -9.58 17.69 -3.69
CA ASP A 37 -9.14 18.84 -4.49
C ASP A 37 -7.72 18.67 -5.07
N VAL A 38 -7.07 17.54 -4.79
CA VAL A 38 -5.70 17.25 -5.26
C VAL A 38 -5.75 16.33 -6.46
N CYS A 39 -5.13 16.75 -7.56
CA CYS A 39 -4.95 15.89 -8.72
C CYS A 39 -3.88 14.84 -8.39
N SER A 40 -4.31 13.59 -8.22
CA SER A 40 -3.44 12.47 -7.87
C SER A 40 -3.60 11.31 -8.86
N SER A 41 -2.50 10.60 -9.11
CA SER A 41 -2.47 9.34 -9.86
C SER A 41 -2.01 8.22 -8.95
N ILE A 42 -2.65 7.06 -9.07
CA ILE A 42 -2.26 5.84 -8.37
C ILE A 42 -1.13 5.17 -9.14
N GLU A 43 -0.08 4.79 -8.44
CA GLU A 43 1.06 4.05 -8.97
C GLU A 43 1.14 2.66 -8.31
N HIS A 44 1.87 1.73 -8.92
CA HIS A 44 2.01 0.36 -8.40
C HIS A 44 2.56 0.32 -6.96
N ASP A 45 3.45 1.27 -6.61
CA ASP A 45 4.12 1.34 -5.31
C ASP A 45 3.78 2.63 -4.53
N GLY A 46 2.63 3.26 -4.80
CA GLY A 46 2.24 4.50 -4.12
C GLY A 46 1.31 5.38 -4.94
N MET A 47 1.54 6.69 -4.87
CA MET A 47 0.81 7.68 -5.65
C MET A 47 1.70 8.88 -5.97
N VAL A 48 1.30 9.64 -6.97
CA VAL A 48 1.87 10.93 -7.31
C VAL A 48 0.79 11.98 -7.16
N SER A 49 1.11 13.10 -6.52
CA SER A 49 0.23 14.26 -6.39
C SER A 49 0.96 15.52 -6.88
N ASN A 50 0.20 16.50 -7.37
CA ASN A 50 0.75 17.80 -7.79
C ASN A 50 0.94 18.79 -6.63
N CYS A 51 0.36 18.50 -5.46
CA CYS A 51 0.52 19.27 -4.24
C CYS A 51 0.65 18.34 -3.02
N GLU A 52 0.99 18.92 -1.88
CA GLU A 52 1.04 18.21 -0.61
C GLU A 52 -0.34 17.66 -0.25
N ILE A 53 -0.35 16.45 0.33
CA ILE A 53 -1.57 15.74 0.69
C ILE A 53 -1.65 15.55 2.20
N CYS A 54 -2.87 15.46 2.72
CA CYS A 54 -3.10 14.99 4.07
C CYS A 54 -2.87 13.47 4.12
N TRP A 55 -1.85 13.05 4.89
CA TRP A 55 -1.56 11.65 5.17
C TRP A 55 -1.71 11.36 6.66
N ASN A 56 -2.65 10.48 7.01
CA ASN A 56 -2.89 10.05 8.39
C ASN A 56 -3.21 8.55 8.44
N HIS A 57 -2.22 7.71 8.13
CA HIS A 57 -2.37 6.26 8.19
C HIS A 57 -1.74 5.70 9.48
N PRO A 58 -2.43 4.80 10.23
CA PRO A 58 -1.96 4.33 11.55
C PRO A 58 -0.69 3.49 11.52
N TYR A 59 -0.33 2.91 10.37
CA TYR A 59 0.78 1.95 10.25
C TYR A 59 1.79 2.27 9.14
N LEU A 60 1.50 3.25 8.29
CA LEU A 60 2.31 3.53 7.10
C LEU A 60 2.75 4.98 7.12
N GLU A 61 4.02 5.20 6.81
CA GLU A 61 4.62 6.53 6.68
C GLU A 61 4.73 6.90 5.20
N LEU A 62 4.40 8.15 4.87
CA LEU A 62 4.62 8.67 3.53
C LEU A 62 6.13 8.96 3.35
N LYS A 63 6.75 8.36 2.34
CA LYS A 63 8.12 8.69 1.93
C LYS A 63 8.11 9.33 0.55
N THR A 64 8.54 10.57 0.46
CA THR A 64 8.74 11.27 -0.81
C THR A 64 9.91 10.64 -1.56
N LYS A 65 9.70 10.30 -2.84
CA LYS A 65 10.80 9.95 -3.74
C LYS A 65 11.40 11.25 -4.29
N HIS A 66 12.74 11.30 -4.37
CA HIS A 66 13.51 12.44 -4.90
C HIS A 66 13.26 12.65 -6.39
#